data_AF-A0A9E1KZS0-F1
#
_entry.id   AF-A0A9E1KZS0-F1
#
_cell.length_a   1.000
_cell.length_b   1.000
_cell.length_c   1.000
_cell.angle_alpha   90.00
_cell.angle_beta   90.00
_cell.angle_gamma   90.00
#
_symmetry.space_group_name_H-M   'P 1'
#
loop_
_entity.id
_entity.type
_entity.pdbx_description
1 polymer ?
#
loop_
_entity_poly.entity_id
_entity_poly.type
_entity_poly.pdbx_seq_one_letter_code
_entity_poly.pdbx_strand_id
1 'polypeptide(L)'
;MAYLGELDDKIHIWNGMKFIIALVLAIPTYGMSLIILIAYLFIKHLNFSKNMEKAIVYLSSDSYPLGTCFDEIRYAQALAYADEVGNIISKRGQYVEFEVKINGDSYFVTLNREPDRNGAILTSKIT
;
A
#
# COMPACT_ATOMS: atom_id res chain seq x y z
N MET A 1 32.64 24.77 -27.54
CA MET A 1 32.49 23.48 -28.25
C MET A 1 31.95 22.38 -27.32
N ALA A 2 31.07 22.67 -26.37
CA ALA A 2 30.53 21.68 -25.41
C ALA A 2 29.03 21.34 -25.62
N TYR A 3 28.31 22.13 -26.42
CA TYR A 3 26.85 22.01 -26.56
C TYR A 3 26.37 20.91 -27.53
N LEU A 4 27.26 20.34 -28.35
CA LEU A 4 26.87 19.33 -29.35
C LEU A 4 26.86 17.90 -28.80
N GLY A 5 27.68 17.57 -27.79
CA GLY A 5 27.70 16.23 -27.19
C GLY A 5 26.50 15.95 -26.29
N GLU A 6 26.03 16.96 -25.55
CA GLU A 6 24.94 16.81 -24.58
C GLU A 6 23.55 16.64 -25.23
N LEU A 7 23.41 17.09 -26.47
CA LEU A 7 22.19 16.91 -27.27
C LEU A 7 22.09 15.52 -27.89
N ASP A 8 23.22 14.95 -28.32
CA ASP A 8 23.28 13.62 -28.94
C ASP A 8 22.97 12.51 -27.92
N ASP A 9 23.52 12.62 -26.70
CA ASP A 9 23.24 11.69 -25.61
C ASP A 9 21.75 11.71 -25.18
N LYS A 10 21.12 12.89 -25.12
CA LYS A 10 19.69 13.00 -24.80
C LYS A 10 18.80 12.39 -25.86
N ILE A 11 19.15 12.53 -27.15
CA ILE A 11 18.41 11.94 -28.27
C ILE A 11 18.54 10.41 -28.24
N HIS A 12 19.72 9.88 -27.92
CA HIS A 12 19.96 8.45 -27.85
C HIS A 12 19.20 7.78 -26.68
N ILE A 13 19.13 8.44 -25.52
CA ILE A 13 18.34 8.00 -24.35
C ILE A 13 16.84 8.04 -24.65
N TRP A 14 16.36 9.12 -25.30
CA TRP A 14 14.95 9.25 -25.68
C TRP A 14 14.51 8.18 -26.68
N ASN A 15 15.38 7.80 -27.62
CA ASN A 15 15.12 6.74 -28.57
C ASN A 15 15.17 5.35 -27.93
N GLY A 16 16.08 5.12 -26.98
CA GLY A 16 16.10 3.89 -26.19
C GLY A 16 14.81 3.66 -25.38
N MET A 17 14.28 4.71 -24.75
CA MET A 17 13.04 4.65 -23.97
C MET A 17 11.81 4.33 -24.85
N LYS A 18 11.76 4.86 -26.08
CA LYS A 18 10.71 4.54 -27.07
C LYS A 18 10.78 3.08 -27.53
N PHE A 19 11.97 2.53 -27.72
CA PHE A 19 12.16 1.13 -28.12
C PHE A 19 11.69 0.15 -27.05
N ILE A 20 11.92 0.45 -25.76
CA ILE A 20 11.43 -0.39 -24.66
C ILE A 20 9.91 -0.41 -24.63
N ILE A 21 9.26 0.76 -24.77
CA ILE A 21 7.80 0.87 -24.84
C ILE A 21 7.25 0.12 -26.06
N ALA A 22 7.90 0.28 -27.21
CA ALA A 22 7.52 -0.44 -28.43
C ALA A 22 7.72 -1.95 -28.32
N LEU A 23 8.76 -2.44 -27.65
CA LEU A 23 9.03 -3.87 -27.44
C LEU A 23 7.97 -4.51 -26.53
N VAL A 24 7.56 -3.80 -25.47
CA VAL A 24 6.47 -4.23 -24.58
C VAL A 24 5.12 -4.25 -25.30
N LEU A 25 4.90 -3.32 -26.23
CA LEU A 25 3.68 -3.25 -27.06
C LEU A 25 3.69 -4.19 -28.26
N ALA A 26 4.87 -4.55 -28.79
CA ALA A 26 5.03 -5.36 -30.01
C ALA A 26 4.74 -6.84 -29.79
N ILE A 27 4.71 -7.32 -28.54
CA ILE A 27 4.31 -8.69 -28.22
C ILE A 27 2.90 -8.65 -27.60
N PRO A 28 1.83 -8.82 -28.42
CA PRO A 28 0.45 -8.52 -28.04
C PRO A 28 -0.07 -9.37 -26.86
N THR A 29 0.56 -10.50 -26.58
CA THR A 29 0.19 -11.43 -25.50
C THR A 29 0.83 -11.09 -24.15
N TYR A 30 2.09 -10.65 -24.12
CA TYR A 30 2.79 -10.33 -22.86
C TYR A 30 2.43 -8.92 -22.35
N GLY A 31 2.23 -7.96 -23.24
CA GLY A 31 1.77 -6.61 -22.86
C GLY A 31 0.37 -6.63 -22.23
N MET A 32 -0.58 -7.33 -22.84
CA MET A 32 -1.96 -7.42 -22.33
C MET A 32 -2.05 -8.22 -21.03
N SER A 33 -1.31 -9.33 -20.89
CA SER A 33 -1.27 -10.08 -19.62
C SER A 33 -0.64 -9.27 -18.48
N LEU A 34 0.37 -8.46 -18.77
CA LEU A 34 0.97 -7.54 -17.79
C LEU A 34 -0.01 -6.44 -17.37
N ILE A 35 -0.73 -5.82 -18.32
CA ILE A 35 -1.74 -4.80 -18.01
C ILE A 35 -2.87 -5.39 -17.15
N ILE A 36 -3.35 -6.58 -17.49
CA ILE A 36 -4.39 -7.29 -16.72
C ILE A 36 -3.87 -7.61 -15.31
N LEU A 37 -2.62 -8.08 -15.17
CA LEU A 37 -2.00 -8.35 -13.88
C LEU A 37 -1.91 -7.08 -13.03
N ILE A 38 -1.44 -5.97 -13.61
CA ILE A 38 -1.35 -4.68 -12.91
C ILE A 38 -2.74 -4.23 -12.47
N ALA A 39 -3.73 -4.23 -13.36
CA ALA A 39 -5.10 -3.86 -13.03
C ALA A 39 -5.67 -4.73 -11.90
N TYR A 40 -5.44 -6.05 -11.94
CA TYR A 40 -5.85 -6.97 -10.89
C TYR A 40 -5.19 -6.66 -9.55
N LEU A 41 -3.88 -6.40 -9.53
CA LEU A 41 -3.16 -6.03 -8.32
C LEU A 41 -3.67 -4.71 -7.73
N PHE A 42 -3.95 -3.71 -8.57
CA PHE A 42 -4.54 -2.43 -8.14
C PHE A 42 -5.93 -2.62 -7.52
N ILE A 43 -6.82 -3.39 -8.17
CA ILE A 43 -8.15 -3.68 -7.63
C ILE A 43 -8.04 -4.40 -6.29
N LYS A 44 -7.13 -5.37 -6.17
CA LYS A 44 -6.87 -6.10 -4.93
C LYS A 44 -6.39 -5.16 -3.82
N HIS A 45 -5.48 -4.23 -4.14
CA HIS A 45 -4.99 -3.22 -3.20
C HIS A 45 -6.12 -2.31 -2.72
N LEU A 46 -6.93 -1.76 -3.64
CA LEU A 46 -8.06 -0.91 -3.30
C LEU A 46 -9.10 -1.61 -2.42
N ASN A 47 -9.39 -2.88 -2.70
CA ASN A 47 -10.31 -3.67 -1.88
C ASN A 47 -9.75 -3.92 -0.48
N PHE A 48 -8.43 -4.15 -0.36
CA PHE A 48 -7.78 -4.31 0.93
C PHE A 48 -7.88 -3.04 1.78
N SER A 49 -7.52 -1.87 1.23
CA SER A 49 -7.60 -0.59 1.94
C SER A 49 -9.03 -0.31 2.45
N LYS A 50 -10.05 -0.55 1.63
CA LYS A 50 -11.46 -0.40 2.05
C LYS A 50 -11.86 -1.36 3.17
N ASN A 51 -11.38 -2.60 3.13
CA ASN A 51 -11.65 -3.58 4.19
C ASN A 51 -10.93 -3.20 5.49
N MET A 52 -9.71 -2.69 5.40
CA MET A 52 -8.94 -2.17 6.53
C MET A 52 -9.66 -1.00 7.20
N GLU A 53 -10.12 -0.03 6.42
CA GLU A 53 -10.90 1.11 6.94
C GLU A 53 -12.17 0.65 7.66
N LYS A 54 -12.92 -0.29 7.07
CA LYS A 54 -14.11 -0.87 7.73
C LYS A 54 -13.76 -1.56 9.04
N ALA A 55 -12.64 -2.28 9.10
CA ALA A 55 -12.18 -2.93 10.32
C ALA A 55 -11.82 -1.90 11.40
N ILE A 56 -11.11 -0.83 11.03
CA ILE A 56 -10.75 0.27 11.94
C ILE A 56 -12.00 0.96 12.50
N VAL A 57 -12.98 1.28 11.64
CA VAL A 57 -14.25 1.90 12.05
C VAL A 57 -15.04 0.93 12.94
N TYR A 58 -15.14 -0.34 12.57
CA TYR A 58 -15.83 -1.35 13.37
C TYR A 58 -15.23 -1.48 14.77
N LEU A 59 -13.91 -1.61 14.88
CA LEU A 59 -13.20 -1.70 16.16
C LEU A 59 -13.36 -0.44 17.01
N SER A 60 -13.47 0.73 16.40
CA SER A 60 -13.66 1.98 17.13
C SER A 60 -15.05 2.09 17.77
N SER A 61 -16.03 1.34 17.28
CA SER A 61 -17.40 1.34 17.78
C SER A 61 -17.63 0.41 18.96
N ASP A 62 -16.67 -0.49 19.23
CA ASP A 62 -16.74 -1.41 20.37
C ASP A 62 -16.36 -0.71 21.67
N SER A 63 -17.23 -0.81 22.68
CA SER A 63 -17.02 -0.20 24.02
C SER A 63 -15.81 -0.77 24.78
N TYR A 64 -15.27 -1.90 24.32
CA TYR A 64 -14.10 -2.56 24.90
C TYR A 64 -13.05 -2.78 23.81
N PRO A 65 -11.95 -1.99 23.78
CA PRO A 65 -10.90 -2.14 22.78
C PRO A 65 -10.02 -3.34 23.13
N LEU A 66 -10.56 -4.54 23.01
CA LEU A 66 -9.76 -5.76 22.97
C LEU A 66 -9.13 -5.84 21.57
N GLY A 67 -7.83 -6.10 21.53
CA GLY A 67 -7.14 -6.32 20.26
C GLY A 67 -7.76 -7.49 19.51
N THR A 68 -8.27 -7.22 18.32
CA THR A 68 -8.87 -8.26 17.47
C THR A 68 -7.81 -8.74 16.50
N CYS A 69 -7.60 -10.06 16.46
CA CYS A 69 -6.79 -10.70 15.44
C CYS A 69 -7.62 -10.90 14.18
N PHE A 70 -7.13 -10.44 13.04
CA PHE A 70 -7.75 -10.69 11.74
C PHE A 70 -6.89 -11.68 10.96
N ASP A 71 -7.35 -12.93 10.85
CA ASP A 71 -6.68 -13.98 10.07
C ASP A 71 -6.52 -13.57 8.58
N GLU A 72 -7.42 -12.73 8.09
CA GLU A 72 -7.46 -12.26 6.69
C GLU A 72 -6.53 -11.07 6.43
N ILE A 73 -6.12 -10.35 7.48
CA ILE A 73 -5.27 -9.15 7.38
C ILE A 73 -3.87 -9.53 7.81
N ARG A 74 -2.97 -9.65 6.84
CA ARG A 74 -1.56 -9.91 7.15
C ARG A 74 -0.91 -8.67 7.75
N TYR A 75 -0.07 -8.86 8.76
CA TYR A 75 0.68 -7.78 9.41
C TYR A 75 1.41 -6.89 8.40
N ALA A 76 2.10 -7.49 7.42
CA ALA A 76 2.82 -6.73 6.40
C ALA A 76 1.92 -5.83 5.54
N GLN A 77 0.68 -6.26 5.27
CA GLN A 77 -0.27 -5.46 4.50
C GLN A 77 -0.87 -4.33 5.34
N ALA A 78 -1.18 -4.61 6.61
CA ALA A 78 -1.63 -3.59 7.55
C ALA A 78 -0.54 -2.54 7.81
N LEU A 79 0.73 -2.96 7.90
CA LEU A 79 1.87 -2.06 8.02
C LEU A 79 2.03 -1.20 6.77
N ALA A 80 1.95 -1.79 5.57
CA ALA A 80 2.01 -1.04 4.33
C ALA A 80 0.88 -0.01 4.22
N TYR A 81 -0.34 -0.37 4.64
CA TYR A 81 -1.45 0.57 4.74
C TYR A 81 -1.14 1.72 5.70
N ALA A 82 -0.62 1.42 6.90
CA ALA A 82 -0.24 2.43 7.87
C ALA A 82 0.86 3.37 7.34
N ASP A 83 1.84 2.85 6.60
CA ASP A 83 2.90 3.64 5.96
C ASP A 83 2.37 4.47 4.76
N GLU A 84 1.33 4.01 4.05
CA GLU A 84 0.77 4.67 2.87
C GLU A 84 -0.21 5.80 3.21
N VAL A 85 -1.12 5.56 4.16
CA VAL A 85 -2.23 6.49 4.47
C VAL A 85 -2.22 7.00 5.91
N GLY A 86 -1.50 6.32 6.79
CA GLY A 86 -1.43 6.67 8.21
C GLY A 86 -0.32 7.69 8.50
N ASN A 87 -0.51 8.46 9.56
CA ASN A 87 0.54 9.21 10.22
C ASN A 87 1.11 8.35 11.35
N ILE A 88 2.28 7.73 11.13
CA ILE A 88 2.93 6.89 12.13
C ILE A 88 3.40 7.74 13.32
N ILE A 89 2.86 7.47 14.50
CA ILE A 89 3.20 8.15 15.75
C ILE A 89 4.37 7.45 16.44
N SER A 90 4.35 6.12 16.42
CA SER A 90 5.32 5.30 17.14
C SER A 90 5.52 3.97 16.42
N LYS A 91 6.77 3.49 16.39
CA LYS A 91 7.14 2.19 15.82
C LYS A 91 8.18 1.54 16.71
N ARG A 92 7.81 0.44 17.37
CA ARG A 92 8.65 -0.31 18.31
C ARG A 92 8.63 -1.78 17.94
N GLY A 93 9.59 -2.19 17.12
CA GLY A 93 9.65 -3.55 16.60
C GLY A 93 8.42 -3.87 15.74
N GLN A 94 7.59 -4.79 16.22
CA GLN A 94 6.35 -5.20 15.53
C GLN A 94 5.12 -4.40 15.97
N TYR A 95 5.27 -3.55 16.99
CA TYR A 95 4.22 -2.66 17.47
C TYR A 95 4.28 -1.32 16.73
N VAL A 96 3.15 -0.88 16.19
CA VAL A 96 3.02 0.36 15.42
C VAL A 96 1.77 1.09 15.90
N GLU A 97 1.90 2.38 16.16
CA GLU A 97 0.79 3.28 16.47
C GLU A 97 0.73 4.31 15.36
N PHE A 98 -0.46 4.54 14.82
CA PHE A 98 -0.66 5.51 13.76
C PHE A 98 -2.04 6.14 13.84
N GLU A 99 -2.13 7.36 13.33
CA GLU A 99 -3.38 8.07 13.12
C GLU A 99 -3.80 7.96 11.66
N VAL A 100 -5.09 7.76 11.40
CA VAL A 100 -5.62 7.75 10.04
C VAL A 100 -6.94 8.51 10.00
N LYS A 101 -7.17 9.23 8.90
CA LYS A 101 -8.46 9.91 8.66
C LYS A 101 -9.30 9.07 7.72
N ILE A 102 -10.46 8.63 8.19
CA ILE A 102 -11.42 7.81 7.43
C ILE A 102 -12.76 8.54 7.46
N ASN A 103 -13.31 8.86 6.29
CA ASN A 103 -14.57 9.61 6.14
C ASN A 103 -14.62 10.95 6.90
N GLY A 104 -13.48 11.57 7.18
CA GLY A 104 -13.38 12.85 7.91
C GLY A 104 -13.11 12.72 9.40
N ASP A 105 -13.32 11.54 9.98
CA ASP A 105 -13.04 11.24 11.38
C ASP A 105 -11.60 10.74 11.56
N SER A 106 -10.98 11.10 12.69
CA SER A 106 -9.61 10.69 13.02
C SER A 106 -9.62 9.49 13.93
N TYR A 107 -8.86 8.46 13.57
CA TYR A 107 -8.74 7.22 14.33
C TYR A 107 -7.32 7.01 14.78
N PHE A 108 -7.14 6.72 16.06
CA PHE A 108 -5.90 6.21 16.61
C PHE A 108 -5.92 4.69 16.56
N VAL A 109 -4.97 4.11 15.84
CA VAL A 109 -4.91 2.67 15.58
C VAL A 109 -3.60 2.13 16.15
N THR A 110 -3.71 1.01 16.87
CA THR A 110 -2.54 0.22 17.23
C THR A 110 -2.53 -1.06 16.42
N LEU A 111 -1.37 -1.37 15.85
CA LEU A 111 -1.10 -2.52 15.04
C LEU A 111 0.02 -3.31 15.70
N ASN A 112 -0.22 -4.59 15.95
CA ASN A 112 0.79 -5.53 16.39
C ASN A 112 0.76 -6.78 15.51
N ARG A 113 1.88 -7.52 15.50
CA ARG A 113 1.92 -8.82 14.83
C ARG A 113 1.42 -9.91 15.78
N GLU A 114 0.65 -10.83 15.24
CA GLU A 114 0.31 -12.06 15.94
C GLU A 114 1.57 -12.90 16.23
N PRO A 115 1.78 -13.42 17.45
CA PRO A 115 3.02 -14.11 17.82
C PRO A 115 3.28 -15.40 17.02
N ASP A 116 2.22 -16.19 16.78
CA ASP A 116 2.34 -17.55 16.23
C ASP A 116 2.03 -17.63 14.73
N ARG A 117 1.67 -16.49 14.12
CA ARG A 117 1.17 -16.42 12.74
C ARG A 117 1.60 -15.09 12.09
N ASN A 118 1.13 -14.86 10.87
CA ASN A 118 1.39 -13.63 10.11
C ASN A 118 0.20 -12.64 10.17
N GLY A 119 -0.76 -12.86 11.07
CA GLY A 119 -1.93 -12.00 11.26
C GLY A 119 -1.57 -10.66 11.89
N ALA A 120 -2.47 -9.69 11.70
CA ALA A 120 -2.44 -8.39 12.34
C ALA A 120 -3.40 -8.39 13.54
N ILE A 121 -2.91 -7.94 14.69
CA ILE A 121 -3.73 -7.58 15.84
C ILE A 121 -3.98 -6.08 15.75
N LEU A 122 -5.24 -5.68 15.70
CA LEU A 122 -5.65 -4.29 15.55
C LEU A 122 -6.50 -3.84 16.74
N THR A 123 -6.23 -2.64 17.22
CA THR A 123 -7.18 -1.86 18.02
C THR A 123 -7.38 -0.50 17.38
N SER A 124 -8.56 0.09 17.56
CA SER A 124 -8.88 1.40 17.04
C SER A 124 -9.70 2.18 18.06
N LYS A 125 -9.46 3.48 18.14
CA LYS A 125 -10.25 4.40 18.96
C LYS A 125 -10.43 5.72 18.20
N ILE A 126 -11.65 6.25 18.22
CA ILE A 126 -11.90 7.60 17.69
C ILE A 126 -11.19 8.65 18.55
N THR A 127 -10.54 9.61 17.91
CA THR A 127 -9.77 10.68 18.56
C THR A 127 -10.54 11.98 18.60
#